data_AF-A0A0L1KVJ2-F1
#
_entry.id   AF-A0A0L1KVJ2-F1
#
_cell.length_a   1.000
_cell.length_b   1.000
_cell.length_c   1.000
_cell.angle_alpha   90.00
_cell.angle_beta   90.00
_cell.angle_gamma   90.00
#
_symmetry.space_group_name_H-M   'P 1'
#
loop_
_entity.id
_entity.type
_entity.pdbx_description
1 polymer ?
#
loop_
_entity_poly.entity_id
_entity_poly.type
_entity_poly.pdbx_seq_one_letter_code
_entity_poly.pdbx_strand_id
1 'polypeptide(L)'
;MDRFYPAKSKVKAKSKRTKESKIERVDSLKNAPSRDYCEWESVKCVGGIVVTVDHIDRHDKLIDIHVLPPTVEYIRFTSCSLRYKLHMRALPRALNECNVSTNRLFGSVGLRTLPEHLVNLDLSTNRLVGPVDLTELPRTLRNLSL
;
A
#
# COMPACT_ATOMS: atom_id res chain seq x y z
N MET A 1 8.38 17.52 -21.94
CA MET A 1 8.83 16.14 -22.24
C MET A 1 7.73 15.17 -21.81
N ASP A 2 6.82 14.86 -22.73
CA ASP A 2 5.83 13.79 -22.58
C ASP A 2 6.47 12.40 -22.73
N ARG A 3 5.73 11.36 -22.29
CA ARG A 3 5.66 9.95 -22.76
C ARG A 3 5.20 9.06 -21.58
N PHE A 4 4.16 8.24 -21.59
CA PHE A 4 3.16 7.80 -22.57
C PHE A 4 2.02 7.11 -21.78
N TYR A 5 0.76 7.51 -22.00
CA TYR A 5 -0.42 6.64 -21.89
C TYR A 5 -1.35 7.02 -23.06
N PRO A 6 -1.82 6.08 -23.90
CA PRO A 6 -2.79 6.42 -24.92
C PRO A 6 -4.20 6.38 -24.34
N ALA A 7 -4.87 7.53 -24.31
CA ALA A 7 -6.30 7.64 -24.09
C ALA A 7 -7.05 7.55 -25.42
N LYS A 8 -8.11 6.74 -25.48
CA LYS A 8 -9.19 6.89 -26.47
C LYS A 8 -10.54 6.86 -25.76
N SER A 9 -11.19 8.02 -25.67
CA SER A 9 -12.40 8.33 -26.44
C SER A 9 -12.97 9.67 -25.98
N LYS A 10 -13.37 10.49 -26.97
CA LYS A 10 -13.98 11.81 -26.77
C LYS A 10 -15.48 11.64 -26.53
N VAL A 11 -16.00 12.21 -25.44
CA VAL A 11 -17.40 12.63 -25.35
C VAL A 11 -17.44 14.04 -24.74
N LYS A 12 -17.99 15.00 -25.51
CA LYS A 12 -18.31 16.35 -25.05
C LYS A 12 -19.71 16.34 -24.42
N ALA A 13 -19.87 16.92 -23.23
CA ALA A 13 -21.13 17.56 -22.83
C ALA A 13 -20.90 18.61 -21.73
N LYS A 14 -21.57 19.76 -21.89
CA LYS A 14 -21.56 20.91 -20.97
C LYS A 14 -22.47 20.66 -19.75
N SER A 15 -22.05 21.23 -18.62
CA SER A 15 -22.83 21.87 -17.54
C SER A 15 -24.17 21.25 -17.08
N LYS A 16 -24.22 20.82 -15.81
CA LYS A 16 -25.11 21.39 -14.78
C LYS A 16 -24.83 20.76 -13.41
N ARG A 17 -24.85 21.59 -12.37
CA ARG A 17 -24.69 21.19 -10.96
C ARG A 17 -26.06 20.80 -10.42
N THR A 18 -26.29 19.50 -10.23
CA THR A 18 -27.51 18.97 -9.58
C THR A 18 -27.12 18.35 -8.23
N LYS A 19 -27.86 18.72 -7.18
CA LYS A 19 -27.71 18.15 -5.83
C LYS A 19 -28.29 16.73 -5.84
N GLU A 20 -27.44 15.72 -5.90
CA GLU A 20 -27.86 14.32 -5.75
C GLU A 20 -28.19 13.99 -4.29
N SER A 21 -29.33 13.35 -4.10
CA SER A 21 -29.89 13.00 -2.80
C SER A 21 -29.15 11.81 -2.17
N LYS A 22 -29.18 11.69 -0.84
CA LYS A 22 -28.49 10.62 -0.09
C LYS A 22 -28.91 9.19 -0.48
N ILE A 23 -30.08 9.02 -1.10
CA ILE A 23 -30.67 7.71 -1.42
C ILE A 23 -30.05 7.14 -2.72
N GLU A 24 -29.77 7.97 -3.73
CA GLU A 24 -29.13 7.53 -4.99
C GLU A 24 -27.64 7.16 -4.83
N ARG A 25 -26.95 7.74 -3.84
CA ARG A 25 -25.56 7.37 -3.51
C ARG A 25 -25.43 5.93 -3.05
N VAL A 26 -26.43 5.41 -2.34
CA VAL A 26 -26.36 4.08 -1.72
C VAL A 26 -26.55 2.97 -2.76
N ASP A 27 -27.39 3.18 -3.78
CA ASP A 27 -27.59 2.21 -4.85
C ASP A 27 -26.50 2.30 -5.94
N SER A 28 -25.89 3.46 -6.14
CA SER A 28 -24.74 3.63 -7.04
C SER A 28 -23.44 2.99 -6.51
N LEU A 29 -23.37 2.68 -5.20
CA LEU A 29 -22.28 1.93 -4.59
C LEU A 29 -22.41 0.41 -4.78
N LYS A 30 -23.61 -0.10 -5.10
CA LYS A 30 -23.84 -1.53 -5.36
C LYS A 30 -23.47 -1.93 -6.80
N ASN A 31 -23.47 -0.96 -7.72
CA ASN A 31 -23.14 -1.13 -9.13
C ASN A 31 -21.91 -0.32 -9.56
N ALA A 32 -21.00 -0.02 -8.63
CA ALA A 32 -19.68 0.46 -9.03
C ALA A 32 -19.03 -0.63 -9.91
N PRO A 33 -18.42 -0.28 -11.05
CA PRO A 33 -17.66 -1.26 -11.83
C PRO A 33 -16.70 -1.95 -10.86
N SER A 34 -16.56 -3.28 -10.98
CA SER A 34 -15.54 -4.02 -10.24
C SER A 34 -14.27 -3.18 -10.33
N ARG A 35 -13.83 -2.66 -9.19
CA ARG A 35 -12.66 -1.80 -9.21
C ARG A 35 -11.53 -2.70 -9.68
N ASP A 36 -10.99 -2.41 -10.87
CA ASP A 36 -10.05 -3.26 -11.63
C ASP A 36 -8.95 -3.86 -10.73
N TYR A 37 -8.49 -3.10 -9.72
CA TYR A 37 -7.48 -3.57 -8.78
C TYR A 37 -7.84 -4.82 -7.96
N CYS A 38 -9.11 -5.13 -7.68
CA CYS A 38 -9.48 -6.36 -6.95
C CYS A 38 -9.40 -7.60 -7.84
N GLU A 39 -9.27 -7.41 -9.16
CA GLU A 39 -9.06 -8.49 -10.13
C GLU A 39 -7.57 -8.78 -10.31
N TRP A 40 -6.68 -7.97 -9.73
CA TRP A 40 -5.24 -8.18 -9.82
C TRP A 40 -4.82 -9.37 -8.95
N GLU A 41 -4.02 -10.27 -9.52
CA GLU A 41 -3.56 -11.50 -8.86
C GLU A 41 -2.80 -11.24 -7.53
N SER A 42 -2.10 -10.11 -7.46
CA SER A 42 -1.32 -9.69 -6.28
C SER A 42 -2.13 -8.92 -5.23
N VAL A 43 -3.44 -8.72 -5.44
CA VAL A 43 -4.28 -7.89 -4.58
C VAL A 43 -5.45 -8.71 -4.06
N LYS A 44 -5.68 -8.68 -2.74
CA LYS A 44 -6.90 -9.25 -2.16
C LYS A 44 -7.77 -8.15 -1.56
N CYS A 45 -9.06 -8.27 -1.85
CA CYS A 45 -10.08 -7.36 -1.35
C CYS A 45 -11.10 -8.09 -0.47
N VAL A 46 -11.58 -7.41 0.57
CA VAL A 46 -12.75 -7.81 1.36
C VAL A 46 -13.80 -6.72 1.23
N GLY A 47 -14.98 -7.03 0.68
CA GLY A 47 -16.02 -6.02 0.43
C GLY A 47 -15.56 -4.88 -0.50
N GLY A 48 -14.65 -5.14 -1.44
CA GLY A 48 -14.08 -4.14 -2.35
C GLY A 48 -12.96 -3.26 -1.75
N ILE A 49 -12.58 -3.51 -0.50
CA ILE A 49 -11.50 -2.82 0.21
C ILE A 49 -10.21 -3.64 0.08
N VAL A 50 -9.11 -3.03 -0.35
CA VAL A 50 -7.81 -3.71 -0.41
C VAL A 50 -7.28 -3.95 1.00
N VAL A 51 -7.08 -5.22 1.33
CA VAL A 51 -6.56 -5.67 2.63
C VAL A 51 -5.20 -6.33 2.50
N THR A 52 -4.87 -6.90 1.34
CA THR A 52 -3.60 -7.59 1.10
C THR A 52 -3.00 -7.13 -0.21
N VAL A 53 -1.70 -6.87 -0.19
CA VAL A 53 -0.89 -6.73 -1.40
C VAL A 53 0.31 -7.66 -1.26
N ASP A 54 0.39 -8.65 -2.15
CA ASP A 54 1.36 -9.74 -2.12
C ASP A 54 1.91 -9.92 -3.52
N HIS A 55 3.13 -9.46 -3.73
CA HIS A 55 3.78 -9.46 -5.04
C HIS A 55 5.11 -10.18 -4.96
N ILE A 56 5.25 -11.21 -5.79
CA ILE A 56 6.41 -12.11 -5.81
C ILE A 56 7.18 -11.97 -7.14
N ASP A 57 6.61 -11.28 -8.14
CA ASP A 57 7.25 -11.14 -9.45
C ASP A 57 8.37 -10.08 -9.43
N ARG A 58 9.42 -10.36 -10.19
CA ARG A 58 10.60 -9.51 -10.41
C ARG A 58 10.40 -8.53 -11.57
N HIS A 59 9.29 -8.64 -12.32
CA HIS A 59 9.09 -7.93 -13.58
C HIS A 59 8.18 -6.71 -13.49
N ASP A 60 7.38 -6.54 -12.42
CA ASP A 60 6.55 -5.34 -12.28
C ASP A 60 7.33 -4.17 -11.67
N LYS A 61 7.22 -3.05 -12.37
CA LYS A 61 7.86 -1.78 -12.03
C LYS A 61 7.23 -1.21 -10.76
N LEU A 62 8.05 -1.14 -9.71
CA LEU A 62 7.98 -0.17 -8.61
C LEU A 62 6.59 -0.02 -7.97
N ILE A 63 6.26 -0.93 -7.07
CA ILE A 63 5.21 -0.68 -6.08
C ILE A 63 5.85 0.05 -4.90
N ASP A 64 5.50 1.33 -4.72
CA ASP A 64 5.83 2.10 -3.53
C ASP A 64 4.82 1.78 -2.43
N ILE A 65 5.27 1.11 -1.36
CA ILE A 65 4.38 0.74 -0.25
C ILE A 65 3.80 1.95 0.50
N HIS A 66 4.37 3.16 0.31
CA HIS A 66 3.87 4.40 0.92
C HIS A 66 2.58 4.91 0.30
N VAL A 67 2.25 4.48 -0.93
CA VAL A 67 1.00 4.89 -1.61
C VAL A 67 -0.13 3.89 -1.44
N LEU A 68 0.11 2.81 -0.69
CA LEU A 68 -0.91 1.81 -0.43
C LEU A 68 -2.05 2.39 0.42
N PRO A 69 -3.30 1.95 0.19
CA PRO A 69 -4.43 2.37 1.00
C PRO A 69 -4.16 2.12 2.50
N PRO A 70 -4.65 2.98 3.39
CA PRO A 70 -4.48 2.80 4.84
C PRO A 70 -5.15 1.53 5.38
N THR A 71 -6.05 0.93 4.58
CA THR A 71 -6.78 -0.32 4.87
C THR A 71 -5.95 -1.58 4.65
N VAL A 72 -4.75 -1.48 4.06
CA VAL A 72 -3.90 -2.64 3.84
C VAL A 72 -3.38 -3.17 5.16
N GLU A 73 -3.62 -4.45 5.41
CA GLU A 73 -3.24 -5.17 6.64
C GLU A 73 -2.02 -6.08 6.41
N TYR A 74 -1.85 -6.57 5.18
CA TYR A 74 -0.80 -7.50 4.81
C TYR A 74 -0.02 -7.01 3.60
N ILE A 75 1.30 -6.88 3.75
CA ILE A 75 2.23 -6.53 2.68
C ILE A 75 3.30 -7.61 2.55
N ARG A 76 3.49 -8.13 1.33
CA ARG A 76 4.65 -8.95 0.99
C ARG A 76 5.23 -8.53 -0.36
N PHE A 77 6.49 -8.07 -0.33
CA PHE A 77 7.29 -7.72 -1.49
C PHE A 77 8.72 -8.23 -1.30
N THR A 78 8.95 -9.53 -1.44
CA THR A 78 10.28 -10.12 -1.23
C THR A 78 11.01 -10.25 -2.57
N SER A 79 12.27 -9.79 -2.66
CA SER A 79 13.07 -9.86 -3.90
C SER A 79 12.51 -9.09 -5.11
N CYS A 80 11.72 -8.03 -4.87
CA CYS A 80 11.11 -7.20 -5.92
C CYS A 80 12.02 -6.07 -6.44
N SER A 81 13.30 -6.02 -6.02
CA SER A 81 14.25 -4.96 -6.38
C SER A 81 13.80 -3.52 -6.02
N LEU A 82 12.91 -3.36 -5.03
CA LEU A 82 12.41 -2.05 -4.60
C LEU A 82 13.57 -1.16 -4.16
N ARG A 83 13.59 0.08 -4.64
CA ARG A 83 14.68 1.03 -4.38
C ARG A 83 14.16 2.45 -4.17
N TYR A 84 13.81 2.76 -2.93
CA TYR A 84 13.43 4.09 -2.48
C TYR A 84 13.70 4.24 -0.98
N LYS A 85 13.59 5.47 -0.47
CA LYS A 85 13.78 5.76 0.95
C LYS A 85 12.60 5.26 1.75
N LEU A 86 12.81 4.37 2.71
CA LEU A 86 11.74 3.85 3.56
C LEU A 86 11.34 4.88 4.62
N HIS A 87 10.05 5.22 4.68
CA HIS A 87 9.46 6.07 5.71
C HIS A 87 8.44 5.28 6.54
N MET A 88 8.78 4.97 7.79
CA MET A 88 7.90 4.19 8.69
C MET A 88 6.56 4.87 8.97
N ARG A 89 6.54 6.21 8.95
CA ARG A 89 5.33 7.03 9.12
C ARG A 89 4.32 6.90 7.97
N ALA A 90 4.77 6.45 6.80
CA ALA A 90 3.93 6.30 5.62
C ALA A 90 3.41 4.86 5.44
N LEU A 91 3.69 3.95 6.38
CA LEU A 91 3.08 2.62 6.37
C LEU A 91 1.55 2.72 6.56
N PRO A 92 0.76 1.82 5.94
CA PRO A 92 -0.68 1.73 6.20
C PRO A 92 -0.97 1.59 7.69
N ARG A 93 -2.03 2.23 8.17
CA ARG A 93 -2.33 2.28 9.61
C ARG A 93 -2.99 0.99 10.11
N ALA A 94 -3.63 0.22 9.23
CA ALA A 94 -4.17 -1.11 9.53
C ALA A 94 -3.12 -2.23 9.44
N LEU A 95 -1.86 -1.91 9.11
CA LEU A 95 -0.83 -2.90 8.83
C LEU A 95 -0.55 -3.79 10.05
N ASN A 96 -0.70 -5.08 9.85
CA ASN A 96 -0.45 -6.12 10.83
C ASN A 96 0.84 -6.89 10.48
N GLU A 97 1.04 -7.16 9.20
CA GLU A 97 2.13 -7.98 8.69
C GLU A 97 2.82 -7.25 7.53
N CYS A 98 4.13 -7.03 7.66
CA CYS A 98 4.92 -6.37 6.62
C CYS A 98 6.22 -7.13 6.37
N ASN A 99 6.33 -7.76 5.19
CA ASN A 99 7.58 -8.34 4.73
C ASN A 99 8.02 -7.67 3.42
N VAL A 100 9.05 -6.84 3.51
CA VAL A 100 9.71 -6.21 2.36
C VAL A 100 11.20 -6.53 2.34
N SER A 101 11.54 -7.71 2.85
CA SER A 101 12.92 -8.21 2.92
C SER A 101 13.52 -8.43 1.52
N THR A 102 14.85 -8.47 1.46
CA THR A 102 15.58 -8.75 0.21
C THR A 102 15.29 -7.71 -0.88
N ASN A 103 15.37 -6.43 -0.52
CA ASN A 103 15.21 -5.31 -1.45
C ASN A 103 16.41 -4.35 -1.35
N ARG A 104 16.28 -3.16 -1.93
CA ARG A 104 17.29 -2.09 -1.90
C ARG A 104 16.73 -0.82 -1.26
N LEU A 105 15.78 -0.98 -0.33
CA LEU A 105 15.24 0.12 0.46
C LEU A 105 16.35 0.73 1.30
N PHE A 106 16.34 2.05 1.45
CA PHE A 106 17.40 2.78 2.16
C PHE A 106 16.84 3.85 3.09
N GLY A 107 17.69 4.44 3.91
CA GLY A 107 17.31 5.45 4.91
C GLY A 107 17.23 4.86 6.32
N SER A 108 16.72 5.67 7.25
CA SER A 108 16.69 5.35 8.68
C SER A 108 15.40 4.71 9.14
N VAL A 109 15.52 3.74 10.03
CA VAL A 109 14.39 3.02 10.60
C VAL A 109 13.94 3.69 11.90
N GLY A 110 12.85 4.46 11.82
CA GLY A 110 12.20 5.03 13.00
C GLY A 110 11.06 4.14 13.51
N LEU A 111 11.30 3.37 14.57
CA LEU A 111 10.32 2.40 15.10
C LEU A 111 9.20 3.02 15.95
N ARG A 112 9.39 4.26 16.42
CA ARG A 112 8.39 4.99 17.24
C ARG A 112 7.07 5.28 16.52
N THR A 113 7.04 5.18 15.19
CA THR A 113 5.87 5.52 14.37
C THR A 113 5.26 4.33 13.65
N LEU A 114 5.57 3.13 14.12
CA LEU A 114 4.96 1.90 13.62
C LEU A 114 3.44 1.91 13.86
N PRO A 115 2.66 1.27 12.98
CA PRO A 115 1.25 1.00 13.22
C PRO A 115 1.04 0.27 14.56
N GLU A 116 0.03 0.67 15.32
CA GLU A 116 -0.20 0.15 16.69
C GLU A 116 -0.57 -1.34 16.73
N HIS A 117 -1.10 -1.87 15.62
CA HIS A 117 -1.52 -3.26 15.48
C HIS A 117 -0.49 -4.14 14.77
N LEU A 118 0.70 -3.61 14.47
CA LEU A 118 1.74 -4.36 13.77
C LEU A 118 2.21 -5.54 14.63
N VAL A 119 2.17 -6.75 14.06
CA VAL A 119 2.61 -7.99 14.71
C VAL A 119 3.96 -8.41 14.18
N ASN A 120 4.18 -8.36 12.86
CA ASN A 120 5.46 -8.74 12.25
C ASN A 120 5.96 -7.68 11.29
N LEU A 121 7.25 -7.35 11.43
CA LEU A 121 7.98 -6.47 10.53
C LEU A 121 9.30 -7.12 10.11
N ASP A 122 9.41 -7.43 8.83
CA ASP A 122 10.63 -7.93 8.23
C ASP A 122 11.14 -6.97 7.15
N LEU A 123 12.20 -6.26 7.51
CA LEU A 123 12.96 -5.34 6.67
C LEU A 123 14.35 -5.89 6.31
N SER A 124 14.65 -7.13 6.70
CA SER A 124 15.98 -7.72 6.56
C SER A 124 16.48 -7.72 5.11
N THR A 125 17.81 -7.74 4.94
CA THR A 125 18.42 -7.75 3.60
C THR A 125 17.99 -6.54 2.76
N ASN A 126 18.04 -5.35 3.37
CA ASN A 126 17.91 -4.05 2.72
C ASN A 126 19.17 -3.19 2.94
N ARG A 127 19.14 -1.91 2.57
CA ARG A 127 20.25 -0.94 2.73
C ARG A 127 19.89 0.14 3.76
N LEU A 128 19.20 -0.26 4.81
CA LEU A 128 18.76 0.61 5.90
C LEU A 128 19.96 0.95 6.80
N VAL A 129 20.01 2.17 7.32
CA VAL A 129 21.14 2.69 8.09
C VAL A 129 20.66 3.60 9.22
N GLY A 130 21.48 3.81 10.24
CA GLY A 130 21.19 4.74 11.33
C GLY A 130 20.75 4.03 12.61
N PRO A 131 20.49 4.81 13.67
CA PRO A 131 20.22 4.26 14.99
C PRO A 131 18.85 3.57 15.02
N VAL A 132 18.80 2.45 15.74
CA VAL A 132 17.55 1.74 16.03
C VAL A 132 17.22 1.97 17.49
N ASP A 133 16.02 2.46 17.74
CA ASP A 133 15.49 2.69 19.08
C ASP A 133 14.37 1.70 19.36
N LEU A 134 14.62 0.78 20.30
CA LEU A 134 13.72 -0.29 20.70
C LEU A 134 12.91 0.05 21.96
N THR A 135 12.98 1.29 22.46
CA THR A 135 12.32 1.69 23.73
C THR A 135 10.81 1.83 23.62
N GLU A 136 10.29 2.12 22.43
CA GLU A 136 8.86 2.36 22.17
C GLU A 136 8.41 1.54 20.96
N LEU A 137 8.09 0.27 21.21
CA LEU A 137 7.54 -0.66 20.21
C LEU A 137 6.03 -0.87 20.44
N PRO A 138 5.24 -1.13 19.39
CA PRO A 138 3.85 -1.55 19.54
C PRO A 138 3.75 -2.80 20.43
N ARG A 139 2.77 -2.82 21.34
CA ARG A 139 2.57 -3.97 22.26
C ARG A 139 2.25 -5.28 21.53
N THR A 140 1.73 -5.18 20.32
CA THR A 140 1.36 -6.33 19.48
C THR A 140 2.55 -6.93 18.73
N LEU A 141 3.69 -6.23 18.65
CA LEU A 141 4.83 -6.64 17.86
C LEU A 141 5.45 -7.90 18.46
N ARG A 142 5.51 -8.97 17.66
CA ARG A 142 6.08 -10.27 18.03
C ARG A 142 7.40 -10.53 17.32
N ASN A 143 7.52 -10.11 16.06
CA ASN A 143 8.70 -10.36 15.25
C ASN A 143 9.19 -9.06 14.60
N LEU A 144 10.48 -8.76 14.80
CA LEU A 144 11.17 -7.63 14.20
C LEU A 144 12.50 -8.10 13.61
N SER A 145 12.64 -7.99 12.29
CA SER A 145 13.86 -8.26 11.54
C SER A 145 14.25 -7.00 10.75
N LEU A 146 15.50 -6.55 10.89
CA LEU A 146 16.01 -5.30 10.31
C LEU A 146 17.19 -5.54 9.35
#